data_AF-A0A101WWS2-F1
#
_entry.id   AF-A0A101WWS2-F1
#
_cell.length_a   1.000
_cell.length_b   1.000
_cell.length_c   1.000
_cell.angle_alpha   90.00
_cell.angle_beta   90.00
_cell.angle_gamma   90.00
#
_symmetry.space_group_name_H-M   'P 1'
#
loop_
_entity.id
_entity.type
_entity.pdbx_description
1 polymer ?
#
loop_
_entity_poly.entity_id
_entity_poly.type
_entity_poly.pdbx_seq_one_letter_code
_entity_poly.pdbx_strand_id
1 'polypeptide(L)' 'MFGFVFVGGVVYSSFEPLVRADSLVVVNGRVAYVGSEDKALRIADTLGLNVIDLRGRVVMPGFID' A
#
# COMPACT_ATOMS: atom_id res chain seq x y z
N MET A 1 14.92 -2.34 8.99
CA MET A 1 13.88 -3.14 8.30
C MET A 1 13.65 -2.50 6.94
N PHE A 2 13.48 -3.28 5.87
CA PHE A 2 13.27 -2.72 4.53
C PHE A 2 11.79 -2.84 4.16
N GLY A 3 11.22 -1.72 3.74
CA GLY A 3 9.82 -1.65 3.35
C GLY A 3 9.42 -0.25 2.92
N PHE A 4 8.21 -0.14 2.41
CA PHE A 4 7.65 1.11 1.93
C PHE A 4 6.13 1.12 2.11
N VAL A 5 5.56 2.31 2.07
CA VAL A 5 4.12 2.52 2.04
C VAL A 5 3.77 3.34 0.80
N PHE A 6 2.72 2.93 0.09
CA PHE A 6 2.07 3.73 -0.94
C PHE A 6 0.91 4.52 -0.32
N VAL A 7 0.84 5.81 -0.61
CA VAL A 7 -0.19 6.76 -0.14
C VAL A 7 -0.61 7.72 -1.26
N GLY A 8 -1.65 8.53 -1.04
CA GLY A 8 -2.04 9.59 -1.98
C GLY A 8 -2.54 9.07 -3.34
N GLY A 9 -3.09 7.86 -3.38
CA GLY A 9 -3.59 7.23 -4.61
C GLY A 9 -4.71 6.24 -4.35
N VAL A 10 -4.93 5.31 -5.28
CA VAL A 10 -5.91 4.24 -5.14
C VAL A 10 -5.22 2.89 -5.22
N VAL A 11 -5.50 2.01 -4.26
CA VAL A 11 -5.00 0.64 -4.22
C VAL A 11 -6.17 -0.31 -4.46
N TYR A 12 -6.06 -1.13 -5.50
CA TYR A 12 -6.89 -2.33 -5.66
C TYR A 12 -6.10 -3.54 -5.18
N SER A 13 -6.68 -4.32 -4.27
CA SER A 13 -6.04 -5.55 -3.76
C SER A 13 -6.74 -6.84 -4.19
N SER A 14 -8.00 -6.73 -4.63
CA SER A 14 -8.80 -7.80 -5.20
C SER A 14 -9.81 -7.20 -6.18
N PHE A 15 -10.18 -7.97 -7.21
CA PHE A 15 -11.22 -7.60 -8.17
C PHE A 15 -12.50 -8.45 -8.02
N GLU A 16 -12.43 -9.61 -7.35
CA GLU A 16 -13.58 -10.48 -7.06
C GLU A 16 -13.50 -11.03 -5.61
N PRO A 17 -14.13 -10.38 -4.62
CA PRO A 17 -14.85 -9.11 -4.73
C PRO A 17 -13.90 -7.93 -4.95
N LEU A 18 -14.42 -6.82 -5.46
CA LEU A 18 -13.67 -5.59 -5.62
C LEU A 18 -13.28 -5.02 -4.24
N VAL A 19 -11.99 -4.89 -3.99
CA VAL A 19 -11.44 -4.28 -2.77
C VAL A 19 -10.60 -3.06 -3.14
N ARG A 20 -11.10 -1.88 -2.75
CA ARG A 20 -10.44 -0.58 -2.92
C ARG A 20 -9.96 -0.05 -1.56
N ALA A 21 -8.74 0.48 -1.53
CA ALA A 21 -8.12 1.11 -0.36
C ALA A 21 -7.32 2.34 -0.78
N ASP A 22 -6.90 3.13 0.21
CA ASP A 22 -6.15 4.38 -0.02
C ASP A 22 -4.63 4.17 0.09
N SER A 23 -4.22 3.05 0.71
CA SER A 23 -2.80 2.77 1.00
C SER A 23 -2.45 1.28 1.05
N LEU A 24 -1.17 0.99 0.88
CA LEU A 24 -0.58 -0.36 0.92
C LEU A 24 0.80 -0.31 1.59
N VAL A 25 1.02 -1.14 2.60
CA VAL A 25 2.32 -1.28 3.28
C VAL A 25 2.98 -2.59 2.86
N VAL A 26 4.23 -2.50 2.44
CA VAL A 26 5.07 -3.65 2.09
C VAL A 26 6.26 -3.71 3.04
N VAL A 27 6.46 -4.86 3.67
CA VAL A 27 7.60 -5.15 4.54
C VAL A 27 8.25 -6.44 4.07
N ASN A 28 9.57 -6.41 3.86
CA ASN A 28 10.35 -7.59 3.41
C ASN A 28 9.73 -8.29 2.19
N GLY A 29 9.23 -7.51 1.22
CA GLY A 29 8.64 -8.02 -0.02
C GLY A 29 7.23 -8.62 0.13
N ARG A 30 6.57 -8.48 1.29
CA ARG A 30 5.21 -8.95 1.52
C ARG A 30 4.29 -7.79 1.90
N VAL A 31 3.03 -7.86 1.44
CA VAL A 31 1.99 -6.93 1.88
C VAL A 31 1.70 -7.18 3.36
N ALA A 32 1.97 -6.18 4.18
CA ALA A 32 1.75 -6.22 5.63
C ALA A 32 0.42 -5.56 6.03
N TYR A 33 -0.06 -4.60 5.23
CA TYR A 33 -1.31 -3.89 5.46
C TYR A 33 -1.89 -3.32 4.17
N VAL A 34 -3.21 -3.32 4.07
CA VAL A 34 -4.00 -2.62 3.03
C VAL A 34 -5.14 -1.91 3.73
N GLY A 35 -5.35 -0.62 3.46
CA GLY A 35 -6.45 0.13 4.06
C GLY A 35 -6.24 1.63 4.08
N SER A 36 -6.58 2.27 5.20
CA SER A 36 -6.57 3.72 5.32
C SER A 36 -5.16 4.29 5.42
N GLU A 37 -4.97 5.44 4.77
CA GLU A 37 -3.70 6.16 4.74
C GLU A 37 -3.19 6.48 6.17
N ASP A 38 -4.07 6.96 7.06
CA ASP A 38 -3.74 7.27 8.45
C ASP A 38 -3.07 6.10 9.18
N LYS A 39 -3.62 4.89 9.04
CA LYS A 39 -3.06 3.71 9.71
C LYS A 39 -1.75 3.29 9.05
N ALA A 40 -1.66 3.40 7.74
CA ALA A 40 -0.44 3.06 7.00
C ALA A 40 0.72 4.02 7.32
N LEU A 41 0.46 5.31 7.49
CA LEU A 41 1.45 6.31 7.91
C LEU A 41 1.95 6.06 9.34
N ARG A 42 1.06 5.68 10.27
CA ARG A 42 1.48 5.27 11.63
C ARG A 42 2.38 4.05 11.62
N ILE A 43 2.08 3.05 10.76
CA ILE A 43 2.92 1.88 10.57
C ILE A 43 4.28 2.30 9.99
N ALA A 44 4.29 3.18 8.98
CA ALA A 44 5.51 3.65 8.36
C ALA A 44 6.41 4.41 9.35
N ASP A 45 5.84 5.30 10.17
CA ASP A 45 6.55 6.04 11.21
C ASP A 45 7.15 5.11 12.28
N THR A 46 6.34 4.18 12.80
CA THR A 46 6.76 3.20 13.82
C THR A 46 7.92 2.31 13.34
N LEU A 47 7.93 1.96 12.06
CA LEU A 47 8.86 0.99 11.49
C LEU A 47 9.99 1.62 10.65
N GLY A 48 10.00 2.94 10.50
CA GLY A 48 10.95 3.67 9.67
C GLY A 48 10.88 3.30 8.18
N LEU A 49 9.67 3.15 7.63
CA LEU A 49 9.46 2.78 6.22
C LEU A 49 9.49 4.00 5.30
N ASN A 50 9.89 3.79 4.05
CA ASN A 50 9.84 4.84 3.02
C ASN A 50 8.39 5.14 2.61
N VAL A 51 8.01 6.41 2.63
CA VAL A 51 6.70 6.87 2.14
C VAL A 51 6.80 7.21 0.66
N ILE A 52 5.94 6.62 -0.16
CA ILE A 52 5.86 6.85 -1.59
C ILE A 52 4.49 7.44 -1.94
N ASP A 53 4.49 8.71 -2.31
CA ASP A 53 3.30 9.42 -2.79
C ASP A 53 2.96 9.03 -4.23
N LEU A 54 1.78 8.42 -4.42
CA LEU A 54 1.26 8.01 -5.71
C LEU A 54 0.77 9.17 -6.55
N ARG A 55 0.49 10.36 -5.98
CA ARG A 55 -0.01 11.55 -6.69
C ARG A 55 -1.25 11.25 -7.55
N GLY A 56 -2.21 10.55 -6.99
CA GLY A 56 -3.45 10.13 -7.64
C GLY A 56 -3.34 8.92 -8.56
N ARG A 57 -2.15 8.29 -8.68
CA ARG A 57 -1.97 7.06 -9.48
C ARG A 57 -2.60 5.83 -8.80
N VAL A 58 -2.73 4.76 -9.57
CA VAL A 58 -3.34 3.50 -9.16
C VAL A 58 -2.29 2.42 -8.96
N VAL A 59 -2.45 1.62 -7.91
CA VAL A 59 -1.74 0.36 -7.65
C VAL A 59 -2.73 -0.79 -7.76
N MET A 60 -2.30 -1.88 -8.39
CA MET A 60 -3.06 -3.13 -8.53
C MET A 60 -2.11 -4.33 -8.49
N PRO A 61 -2.61 -5.56 -8.27
CA PRO A 61 -1.80 -6.76 -8.45
C PRO A 61 -1.20 -6.78 -9.86
N GLY A 62 0.06 -7.22 -9.97
CA GLY A 62 0.68 -7.46 -11.26
C GLY A 62 -0.06 -8.56 -12.01
N PHE A 63 -0.07 -8.48 -13.35
CA PHE A 63 -0.58 -9.56 -14.18
C PHE A 63 0.27 -10.83 -14.01
N ILE A 64 -0.38 -11.98 -14.10
CA ILE A 64 0.26 -13.29 -14.17
C ILE A 64 -0.05 -13.82 -15.57
N ASP A 65 1.00 -14.14 -16.32
CA ASP A 65 0.94 -14.80 -17.63
C ASP A 65 1.44 -16.24 -17.47
#